data_AF-A0A5C3EIY3-F1
#
_entry.id   AF-A0A5C3EIY3-F1
#
_cell.length_a   1.000
_cell.length_b   1.000
_cell.length_c   1.000
_cell.angle_alpha   90.00
_cell.angle_beta   90.00
_cell.angle_gamma   90.00
#
_symmetry.space_group_name_H-M   'P 1'
#
loop_
_entity.id
_entity.type
_entity.pdbx_description
1 polymer ?
#
loop_
_entity_poly.entity_id
_entity_poly.type
_entity_poly.pdbx_seq_one_letter_code
_entity_poly.pdbx_strand_id
1 'polypeptide(L)'
;MASDSKEGRKYLEEVIRKATWKKHLVSSRRQPDQRSSRHYHFGAWYDLFGNNLTLTSETIQRSNEAGKAAVADFCIWFKNFAKHKILPLVIDPSSGLCPEFHSKLNDRMEVHFPWAARKVPGLQKVCHPLYSTIAAINGLSGKAHRDLKDADGSMLVNFGQTVLLELSNLNCCIKLQPLDIVIFRTNLLKHRTIESPNQPKVNRLSPVRWAVACFFRKALELKKEPKRHDILFYMDRAEEEYESRRNQKNRRRKPKQAKNDLLEAKNEENKDKQRYIMGAKQFEEEARELQQDGQQSRSEDSAQAQRRSVRLQKRNK
;
A
#
# COMPACT_ATOMS: atom_id res chain seq x y z
N MET A 1 17.58 -22.76 8.21
CA MET A 1 16.81 -23.16 9.40
C MET A 1 17.65 -23.07 10.66
N ALA A 2 18.60 -23.99 10.91
CA ALA A 2 19.48 -23.88 12.10
C ALA A 2 20.32 -22.58 12.12
N SER A 3 20.73 -22.08 10.94
CA SER A 3 21.45 -20.81 10.82
C SER A 3 20.60 -19.61 11.23
N ASP A 4 19.33 -19.54 10.80
CA ASP A 4 18.41 -18.44 11.13
C ASP A 4 18.20 -18.33 12.64
N SER A 5 18.06 -19.47 13.32
CA SER A 5 17.90 -19.50 14.78
C SER A 5 19.17 -19.08 15.53
N LYS A 6 20.37 -19.41 15.01
CA LYS A 6 21.64 -19.00 15.63
C LYS A 6 21.90 -17.51 15.44
N GLU A 7 21.65 -17.00 14.24
CA GLU A 7 21.82 -15.60 13.91
C GLU A 7 20.84 -14.71 14.69
N GLY A 8 19.55 -15.07 14.70
CA GLY A 8 18.54 -14.34 15.49
C GLY A 8 18.86 -14.33 16.99
N ARG A 9 19.44 -15.42 17.51
CA ARG A 9 19.88 -15.49 18.90
C ARG A 9 20.99 -14.48 19.19
N LYS A 10 21.99 -14.36 18.32
CA LYS A 10 23.08 -13.37 18.44
C LYS A 10 22.53 -11.95 18.49
N TYR A 11 21.59 -11.61 17.60
CA TYR A 11 20.97 -10.28 17.61
C TYR A 11 20.15 -10.02 18.87
N LEU A 12 19.39 -11.02 19.35
CA LEU A 12 18.63 -10.89 20.59
C LEU A 12 19.55 -10.69 21.81
N GLU A 13 20.67 -11.39 21.88
CA GLU A 13 21.65 -11.23 22.97
C GLU A 13 22.23 -9.81 23.00
N GLU A 14 22.53 -9.24 21.84
CA GLU A 14 22.96 -7.85 21.72
C GLU A 14 21.87 -6.87 22.17
N VAL A 15 20.61 -7.10 21.80
CA VAL A 15 19.47 -6.34 22.31
C VAL A 15 19.37 -6.43 23.84
N ILE A 16 19.46 -7.63 24.41
CA ILE A 16 19.38 -7.83 25.87
C ILE A 16 20.49 -7.09 26.61
N ARG A 17 21.68 -7.05 26.01
CA ARG A 17 22.88 -6.44 26.58
C ARG A 17 22.90 -4.92 26.45
N LYS A 18 22.46 -4.37 25.32
CA LYS A 18 22.65 -2.96 24.96
C LYS A 18 21.37 -2.12 25.02
N ALA A 19 20.21 -2.71 24.75
CA ALA A 19 18.97 -1.94 24.62
C ALA A 19 18.32 -1.65 25.98
N THR A 20 17.79 -0.44 26.11
CA THR A 20 16.95 -0.03 27.23
C THR A 20 15.59 -0.71 27.07
N TRP A 21 15.13 -1.39 28.11
CA TRP A 21 13.78 -1.95 28.17
C TRP A 21 12.82 -0.97 28.83
N LYS A 22 11.51 -1.16 28.70
CA LYS A 22 10.53 -0.61 29.64
C LYS A 22 9.97 -1.71 30.53
N LYS A 23 10.05 -1.55 31.86
CA LYS A 23 9.44 -2.51 32.79
C LYS A 23 7.93 -2.35 32.67
N HIS A 24 7.27 -3.22 31.92
CA HIS A 24 5.82 -3.28 31.92
C HIS A 24 5.37 -3.68 33.33
N LEU A 25 4.69 -2.77 34.03
CA LEU A 25 4.03 -3.02 35.31
C LEU A 25 2.93 -4.06 35.08
N VAL A 26 3.27 -5.34 35.10
CA VAL A 26 2.27 -6.39 35.26
C VAL A 26 1.87 -6.37 36.73
N SER A 27 0.77 -5.68 37.02
CA SER A 27 0.05 -5.74 38.29
C SER A 27 -0.56 -7.14 38.45
N SER A 28 0.23 -8.12 38.86
CA SER A 28 -0.30 -9.27 39.61
C SER A 28 0.82 -9.95 40.38
N ARG A 29 0.51 -10.30 41.64
CA ARG A 29 1.33 -11.05 42.59
C ARG A 29 2.29 -12.01 41.88
N ARG A 30 3.58 -11.74 42.00
CA ARG A 30 4.70 -12.54 41.49
C ARG A 30 4.86 -13.77 42.37
N GLN A 31 4.95 -14.94 41.76
CA GLN A 31 5.56 -16.10 42.42
C GLN A 31 7.09 -15.91 42.38
N PRO A 32 7.85 -16.27 43.44
CA PRO A 32 9.30 -16.01 43.54
C PRO A 32 10.17 -16.72 42.49
N ASP A 33 9.63 -17.72 41.80
CA ASP A 33 10.31 -18.60 40.85
C ASP A 33 10.25 -18.13 39.38
N GLN A 34 9.36 -17.19 39.05
CA GLN A 34 9.26 -16.62 37.70
C GLN A 34 10.37 -15.57 37.47
N ARG A 35 11.54 -16.01 37.00
CA ARG A 35 12.55 -15.12 36.40
C ARG A 35 11.83 -14.24 35.37
N SER A 36 11.84 -12.93 35.57
CA SER A 36 11.13 -11.98 34.70
C SER A 36 11.56 -12.17 33.25
N SER A 37 10.65 -12.67 32.40
CA SER A 37 10.89 -12.70 30.96
C SER A 37 11.03 -11.26 30.47
N ARG A 38 12.16 -10.95 29.83
CA ARG A 38 12.38 -9.63 29.22
C ARG A 38 11.59 -9.60 27.92
N HIS A 39 10.64 -8.69 27.79
CA HIS A 39 9.87 -8.48 26.56
C HIS A 39 10.22 -7.10 26.03
N TYR A 40 10.81 -7.05 24.84
CA TYR A 40 11.12 -5.80 24.14
C TYR A 40 10.15 -5.62 22.98
N HIS A 41 9.47 -4.48 22.91
CA HIS A 41 8.47 -4.21 21.87
C HIS A 41 9.00 -3.21 20.85
N PHE A 42 9.27 -3.67 19.63
CA PHE A 42 9.77 -2.86 18.53
C PHE A 42 8.68 -2.62 17.49
N GLY A 43 8.46 -1.37 17.09
CA GLY A 43 7.40 -0.96 16.16
C GLY A 43 6.67 0.29 16.65
N ALA A 44 5.37 0.38 16.36
CA ALA A 44 4.57 1.57 16.66
C ALA A 44 3.42 1.31 17.63
N TRP A 45 3.21 2.23 18.58
CA TRP A 45 2.09 2.23 19.53
C TRP A 45 1.49 3.61 19.73
N TYR A 46 0.23 3.63 20.16
CA TYR A 46 -0.35 4.81 20.80
C TYR A 46 0.24 4.97 22.20
N ASP A 47 0.44 6.21 22.64
CA ASP A 47 0.65 6.48 24.05
C ASP A 47 -0.56 6.09 24.91
N LEU A 48 -0.40 6.12 26.23
CA LEU A 48 -1.43 5.68 27.18
C LEU A 48 -2.76 6.41 27.02
N PHE A 49 -2.75 7.63 26.47
CA PHE A 49 -3.93 8.48 26.33
C PHE A 49 -4.52 8.47 24.91
N GLY A 50 -3.88 7.73 23.99
CA GLY A 50 -4.23 7.76 22.56
C GLY A 50 -3.91 9.09 21.89
N ASN A 51 -3.06 9.93 22.51
CA ASN A 51 -2.78 11.26 22.03
C ASN A 51 -1.82 11.22 20.86
N ASN A 52 -0.73 10.46 20.99
CA ASN A 52 0.30 10.34 19.97
C ASN A 52 0.39 8.89 19.49
N LEU A 53 0.63 8.73 18.20
CA LEU A 53 0.98 7.45 17.58
C LEU A 53 2.43 7.56 17.08
N THR A 54 3.35 6.83 17.72
CA THR A 54 4.79 6.94 17.43
C THR A 54 5.49 5.58 17.54
N LEU A 55 6.75 5.52 17.09
CA LEU A 55 7.61 4.37 17.39
C LEU A 55 7.77 4.21 18.92
N THR A 56 7.80 2.98 19.40
CA THR A 56 7.96 2.70 20.84
C THR A 56 9.29 3.27 21.35
N SER A 57 9.35 3.60 22.64
CA SER A 57 10.61 4.03 23.27
C SER A 57 11.71 2.97 23.14
N GLU A 58 11.32 1.69 23.17
CA GLU A 58 12.23 0.55 22.98
C GLU A 58 12.73 0.43 21.54
N THR A 59 11.99 0.96 20.55
CA THR A 59 12.48 1.09 19.17
C THR A 59 13.46 2.25 19.04
N ILE A 60 13.10 3.41 19.59
CA ILE A 60 13.83 4.67 19.39
C ILE A 60 15.17 4.67 20.14
N GLN A 61 15.24 4.04 21.31
CA GLN A 61 16.45 3.99 22.16
C GLN A 61 17.07 5.39 22.34
N ARG A 62 16.26 6.37 22.80
CA ARG A 62 16.71 7.76 22.98
C ARG A 62 17.96 7.80 23.85
N SER A 63 18.99 8.50 23.36
CA SER A 63 20.29 8.65 24.03
C SER A 63 21.07 7.36 24.25
N ASN A 64 20.73 6.26 23.57
CA ASN A 64 21.44 4.98 23.65
C ASN A 64 21.85 4.49 22.25
N GLU A 65 22.98 5.01 21.73
CA GLU A 65 23.47 4.67 20.38
C GLU A 65 23.76 3.17 20.20
N ALA A 66 24.36 2.53 21.21
CA ALA A 66 24.62 1.09 21.17
C ALA A 66 23.32 0.28 21.11
N GLY A 67 22.29 0.71 21.84
CA GLY A 67 20.95 0.14 21.80
C GLY A 67 20.27 0.35 20.46
N LYS A 68 20.39 1.54 19.84
CA LYS A 68 19.84 1.81 18.50
C LYS A 68 20.38 0.84 17.46
N ALA A 69 21.69 0.63 17.42
CA ALA A 69 22.33 -0.31 16.50
C ALA A 69 21.82 -1.74 16.73
N ALA A 70 21.82 -2.22 17.98
CA ALA A 70 21.35 -3.57 18.30
C ALA A 70 19.87 -3.81 17.95
N VAL A 71 19.01 -2.81 18.21
CA VAL A 71 17.59 -2.88 17.86
C VAL A 71 17.39 -2.85 16.35
N ALA A 72 18.14 -2.00 15.62
CA ALA A 72 18.08 -1.94 14.17
C ALA A 72 18.47 -3.29 13.53
N ASP A 73 19.59 -3.86 13.93
CA ASP A 73 20.06 -5.16 13.46
C ASP A 73 19.02 -6.27 13.68
N PHE A 74 18.46 -6.34 14.89
CA PHE A 74 17.43 -7.32 15.22
C PHE A 74 16.14 -7.13 14.40
N CYS A 75 15.69 -5.88 14.23
CA CYS A 75 14.48 -5.58 13.46
C CYS A 75 14.66 -5.91 11.97
N ILE A 76 15.82 -5.59 11.38
CA ILE A 76 16.12 -5.91 9.99
C ILE A 76 16.24 -7.42 9.79
N TRP A 77 16.93 -8.12 10.68
CA TRP A 77 16.99 -9.59 10.65
C TRP A 77 15.59 -10.20 10.69
N PHE A 78 14.75 -9.81 11.65
CA PHE A 78 13.41 -10.40 11.77
C PHE A 78 12.49 -10.01 10.61
N LYS A 79 12.64 -8.79 10.07
CA LYS A 79 11.91 -8.36 8.87
C LYS A 79 12.26 -9.23 7.66
N ASN A 80 13.54 -9.60 7.50
CA ASN A 80 13.98 -10.54 6.47
C ASN A 80 13.47 -11.96 6.74
N PHE A 81 13.50 -12.42 8.01
CA PHE A 81 12.89 -13.69 8.40
C PHE A 81 11.40 -13.72 8.01
N ALA A 82 10.65 -12.67 8.35
CA ALA A 82 9.23 -12.57 8.00
C ALA A 82 9.01 -12.61 6.49
N LYS A 83 9.80 -11.87 5.72
CA LYS A 83 9.74 -11.88 4.24
C LYS A 83 9.98 -13.27 3.65
N HIS A 84 10.91 -14.05 4.20
CA HIS A 84 11.32 -15.32 3.60
C HIS A 84 10.65 -16.56 4.19
N LYS A 85 10.09 -16.47 5.41
CA LYS A 85 9.55 -17.61 6.15
C LYS A 85 8.08 -17.48 6.51
N ILE A 86 7.61 -16.25 6.78
CA ILE A 86 6.21 -16.02 7.18
C ILE A 86 5.37 -15.63 5.97
N LEU A 87 5.83 -14.68 5.16
CA LEU A 87 5.10 -14.19 3.99
C LEU A 87 4.70 -15.31 3.02
N PRO A 88 5.54 -16.33 2.71
CA PRO A 88 5.12 -17.47 1.89
C PRO A 88 3.87 -18.17 2.44
N LEU A 89 3.74 -18.32 3.77
CA LEU A 89 2.55 -18.93 4.39
C LEU A 89 1.29 -18.09 4.20
N VAL A 90 1.44 -16.78 4.00
CA VAL A 90 0.33 -15.84 3.86
C VAL A 90 -0.09 -15.69 2.40
N ILE A 91 0.84 -15.72 1.45
CA ILE A 91 0.54 -15.53 0.02
C ILE A 91 0.18 -16.84 -0.68
N ASP A 92 0.69 -17.98 -0.19
CA ASP A 92 0.41 -19.29 -0.77
C ASP A 92 -0.92 -19.83 -0.22
N PRO A 93 -1.98 -19.95 -1.04
CA PRO A 93 -3.27 -20.49 -0.61
C PRO A 93 -3.21 -21.96 -0.17
N SER A 94 -2.13 -22.67 -0.54
CA SER A 94 -1.91 -24.08 -0.17
C SER A 94 -1.15 -24.26 1.15
N SER A 95 -0.82 -23.18 1.85
CA SER A 95 -0.06 -23.21 3.12
C SER A 95 -0.81 -23.87 4.28
N GLY A 96 -2.11 -24.15 4.13
CA GLY A 96 -2.98 -24.64 5.18
C GLY A 96 -3.46 -23.56 6.14
N LEU A 97 -3.13 -22.29 5.90
CA LEU A 97 -3.69 -21.16 6.65
C LEU A 97 -5.18 -20.99 6.29
N CYS A 98 -6.02 -20.69 7.29
CA CYS A 98 -7.45 -20.58 7.03
C CYS A 98 -7.78 -19.33 6.17
N PRO A 99 -8.84 -19.36 5.34
CA PRO A 99 -9.18 -18.26 4.43
C PRO A 99 -9.35 -16.91 5.13
N GLU A 100 -9.86 -16.92 6.36
CA GLU A 100 -10.02 -15.70 7.15
C GLU A 100 -8.67 -15.05 7.50
N PHE A 101 -7.67 -15.83 7.91
CA PHE A 101 -6.35 -15.29 8.20
C PHE A 101 -5.64 -14.83 6.92
N HIS A 102 -5.81 -15.54 5.79
CA HIS A 102 -5.34 -15.05 4.49
C HIS A 102 -5.89 -13.66 4.18
N SER A 103 -7.22 -13.49 4.23
CA SER A 103 -7.85 -12.19 3.95
C SER A 103 -7.33 -11.10 4.88
N LYS A 104 -7.31 -11.33 6.19
CA LYS A 104 -6.89 -10.32 7.17
C LYS A 104 -5.42 -9.92 7.04
N LEU A 105 -4.53 -10.89 6.77
CA LEU A 105 -3.11 -10.61 6.61
C LEU A 105 -2.82 -9.93 5.26
N ASN A 106 -3.57 -10.24 4.20
CA ASN A 106 -3.50 -9.51 2.93
C ASN A 106 -4.00 -8.06 3.09
N ASP A 107 -5.15 -7.84 3.72
CA ASP A 107 -5.66 -6.49 4.02
C ASP A 107 -4.66 -5.69 4.85
N ARG A 108 -3.94 -6.36 5.75
CA ARG A 108 -2.88 -5.73 6.53
C ARG A 108 -1.75 -5.21 5.64
N MET A 109 -1.31 -5.98 4.66
CA MET A 109 -0.24 -5.57 3.75
C MET A 109 -0.67 -4.47 2.78
N GLU A 110 -1.87 -4.60 2.20
CA GLU A 110 -2.34 -3.72 1.13
C GLU A 110 -3.00 -2.43 1.64
N VAL A 111 -3.65 -2.49 2.81
CA VAL A 111 -4.52 -1.41 3.30
C VAL A 111 -4.04 -0.83 4.62
N HIS A 112 -3.82 -1.66 5.64
CA HIS A 112 -3.63 -1.16 7.01
C HIS A 112 -2.19 -0.71 7.28
N PHE A 113 -1.18 -1.48 6.87
CA PHE A 113 0.22 -1.13 7.08
C PHE A 113 0.64 0.11 6.28
N PRO A 114 0.24 0.30 5.00
CA PRO A 114 0.55 1.52 4.28
C PRO A 114 -0.02 2.77 4.95
N TRP A 115 -1.25 2.69 5.50
CA TRP A 115 -1.80 3.78 6.31
C TRP A 115 -0.96 4.02 7.57
N ALA A 116 -0.63 2.96 8.33
CA ALA A 116 0.15 3.09 9.57
C ALA A 116 1.56 3.65 9.31
N ALA A 117 2.21 3.25 8.21
CA ALA A 117 3.53 3.70 7.83
C ALA A 117 3.57 5.18 7.40
N ARG A 118 2.48 5.71 6.82
CA ARG A 118 2.33 7.16 6.60
C ARG A 118 2.20 7.92 7.91
N LYS A 119 1.47 7.37 8.88
CA LYS A 119 1.25 8.02 10.19
C LYS A 119 2.44 7.92 11.13
N VAL A 120 3.33 6.95 10.95
CA VAL A 120 4.47 6.71 11.83
C VAL A 120 5.77 6.72 11.02
N PRO A 121 6.48 7.87 10.99
CA PRO A 121 7.75 7.97 10.30
C PRO A 121 8.73 6.87 10.72
N GLY A 122 9.21 6.11 9.73
CA GLY A 122 10.20 5.06 9.91
C GLY A 122 9.62 3.68 10.27
N LEU A 123 8.30 3.52 10.46
CA LEU A 123 7.70 2.22 10.74
C LEU A 123 8.00 1.19 9.64
N GLN A 124 7.97 1.59 8.38
CA GLN A 124 8.33 0.76 7.22
C GLN A 124 9.80 0.34 7.22
N LYS A 125 10.69 1.05 7.90
CA LYS A 125 12.10 0.65 8.05
C LYS A 125 12.24 -0.45 9.10
N VAL A 126 11.46 -0.37 10.17
CA VAL A 126 11.52 -1.29 11.33
C VAL A 126 10.70 -2.57 11.11
N CYS A 127 9.52 -2.47 10.49
CA CYS A 127 8.56 -3.57 10.43
C CYS A 127 8.32 -4.09 9.01
N HIS A 128 7.93 -5.35 8.92
CA HIS A 128 7.35 -5.95 7.71
C HIS A 128 5.85 -5.61 7.62
N PRO A 129 5.26 -5.46 6.43
CA PRO A 129 3.82 -5.17 6.27
C PRO A 129 2.83 -6.12 6.96
N LEU A 130 3.28 -7.28 7.43
CA LEU A 130 2.47 -8.26 8.16
C LEU A 130 2.24 -7.92 9.64
N TYR A 131 2.95 -6.93 10.19
CA TYR A 131 2.84 -6.56 11.61
C TYR A 131 3.20 -5.08 11.81
N SER A 132 2.69 -4.48 12.88
CA SER A 132 3.05 -3.11 13.28
C SER A 132 4.02 -3.10 14.46
N THR A 133 4.16 -4.25 15.13
CA THR A 133 5.00 -4.41 16.31
C THR A 133 5.48 -5.85 16.41
N ILE A 134 6.72 -6.02 16.85
CA ILE A 134 7.27 -7.30 17.29
C ILE A 134 7.62 -7.22 18.77
N ALA A 135 7.37 -8.29 19.51
CA ALA A 135 7.85 -8.50 20.87
C ALA A 135 8.95 -9.56 20.84
N ALA A 136 10.18 -9.15 21.14
CA ALA A 136 11.30 -10.06 21.35
C ALA A 136 11.24 -10.59 22.79
N ILE A 137 11.05 -11.89 22.94
CA ILE A 137 10.78 -12.55 24.21
C ILE A 137 11.94 -13.48 24.56
N ASN A 138 12.58 -13.25 25.70
CA ASN A 138 13.57 -14.17 26.26
C ASN A 138 12.97 -14.94 27.44
N GLY A 139 12.88 -16.27 27.32
CA GLY A 139 12.24 -17.17 28.28
C GLY A 139 10.77 -17.44 27.98
N LEU A 140 10.08 -18.05 28.94
CA LEU A 140 8.66 -18.41 28.86
C LEU A 140 7.75 -17.21 29.14
N SER A 141 6.48 -17.31 28.80
CA SER A 141 5.49 -16.32 29.22
C SER A 141 5.14 -16.48 30.70
N GLY A 142 4.65 -15.40 31.32
CA GLY A 142 4.11 -15.44 32.69
C GLY A 142 2.72 -16.08 32.77
N LYS A 143 1.77 -15.37 33.39
CA LYS A 143 0.39 -15.84 33.52
C LYS A 143 -0.32 -15.87 32.15
N ALA A 144 -1.25 -16.80 32.02
CA ALA A 144 -2.11 -16.89 30.85
C ALA A 144 -2.92 -15.59 30.66
N HIS A 145 -2.85 -15.00 29.47
CA HIS A 145 -3.38 -13.67 29.17
C HIS A 145 -4.02 -13.61 27.77
N ARG A 146 -4.66 -12.48 27.47
CA ARG A 146 -5.18 -12.11 26.14
C ARG A 146 -4.62 -10.75 25.76
N ASP A 147 -4.24 -10.60 24.50
CA ASP A 147 -3.74 -9.34 23.96
C ASP A 147 -4.89 -8.53 23.36
N LEU A 148 -5.75 -7.99 24.22
CA LEU A 148 -7.02 -7.34 23.84
C LEU A 148 -6.89 -6.17 22.85
N LYS A 149 -5.67 -5.61 22.72
CA LYS A 149 -5.39 -4.47 21.85
C LYS A 149 -4.81 -4.88 20.50
N ASP A 150 -4.63 -6.17 20.27
CA ASP A 150 -4.15 -6.71 19.01
C ASP A 150 -5.32 -6.99 18.07
N ALA A 151 -5.04 -6.79 16.78
CA ALA A 151 -5.88 -7.23 15.69
C ALA A 151 -5.79 -8.76 15.54
N ASP A 152 -6.71 -9.34 14.76
CA ASP A 152 -6.70 -10.78 14.51
C ASP A 152 -5.48 -11.19 13.65
N GLY A 153 -5.05 -12.45 13.76
CA GLY A 153 -3.89 -12.94 13.01
C GLY A 153 -2.57 -12.41 13.58
N SER A 154 -2.37 -12.61 14.89
CA SER A 154 -1.07 -12.45 15.53
C SER A 154 -0.25 -13.72 15.33
N MET A 155 1.06 -13.56 15.22
CA MET A 155 1.96 -14.66 14.87
C MET A 155 3.02 -14.83 15.95
N LEU A 156 3.26 -16.06 16.38
CA LEU A 156 4.32 -16.42 17.32
C LEU A 156 5.32 -17.32 16.62
N VAL A 157 6.58 -16.91 16.60
CA VAL A 157 7.69 -17.74 16.11
C VAL A 157 8.49 -18.23 17.30
N ASN A 158 8.57 -19.55 17.49
CA ASN A 158 9.30 -20.16 18.59
C ASN A 158 10.76 -20.42 18.20
N PHE A 159 11.71 -20.18 19.10
CA PHE A 159 13.13 -20.44 18.85
C PHE A 159 13.82 -21.04 20.09
N GLY A 160 14.97 -21.68 19.85
CA GLY A 160 15.81 -22.27 20.90
C GLY A 160 15.27 -23.59 21.43
N GLN A 161 14.24 -23.53 22.27
CA GLN A 161 13.75 -24.67 23.06
C GLN A 161 12.32 -25.07 22.67
N THR A 162 12.04 -26.37 22.67
CA THR A 162 10.68 -26.90 22.53
C THR A 162 9.82 -26.44 23.72
N VAL A 163 8.60 -25.96 23.47
CA VAL A 163 7.68 -25.53 24.54
C VAL A 163 6.27 -26.02 24.27
N LEU A 164 5.39 -25.91 25.27
CA LEU A 164 3.95 -26.04 25.06
C LEU A 164 3.32 -24.64 25.02
N LEU A 165 2.59 -24.35 23.95
CA LEU A 165 1.65 -23.24 23.90
C LEU A 165 0.30 -23.72 24.43
N GLU A 166 -0.02 -23.35 25.66
CA GLU A 166 -1.31 -23.62 26.28
C GLU A 166 -2.34 -22.59 25.80
N LEU A 167 -3.46 -23.07 25.27
CA LEU A 167 -4.63 -22.30 24.90
C LEU A 167 -5.75 -22.64 25.88
N SER A 168 -5.75 -21.98 27.05
CA SER A 168 -6.58 -22.37 28.20
C SER A 168 -8.08 -22.35 27.89
N ASN A 169 -8.53 -21.49 26.96
CA ASN A 169 -9.94 -21.45 26.54
C ASN A 169 -10.39 -22.69 25.74
N LEU A 170 -9.45 -23.41 25.14
CA LEU A 170 -9.72 -24.58 24.30
C LEU A 170 -9.31 -25.89 24.97
N ASN A 171 -8.84 -25.84 26.22
CA ASN A 171 -8.24 -26.98 26.93
C ASN A 171 -7.21 -27.73 26.07
N CYS A 172 -6.44 -26.99 25.27
CA CYS A 172 -5.51 -27.53 24.29
C CYS A 172 -4.10 -27.03 24.58
N CYS A 173 -3.10 -27.90 24.36
CA CYS A 173 -1.69 -27.54 24.37
C CYS A 173 -1.07 -27.93 23.03
N ILE A 174 -0.41 -26.98 22.38
CA ILE A 174 0.30 -27.20 21.12
C ILE A 174 1.79 -27.30 21.43
N LYS A 175 2.42 -28.41 21.05
CA LYS A 175 3.86 -28.59 21.21
C LYS A 175 4.59 -27.85 20.10
N LEU A 176 5.34 -26.81 20.46
CA LEU A 176 6.12 -26.00 19.52
C LEU A 176 7.58 -26.42 19.54
N GLN A 177 8.09 -26.84 18.39
CA GLN A 177 9.51 -27.00 18.11
C GLN A 177 10.17 -25.63 17.82
N PRO A 178 11.51 -25.55 17.87
CA PRO A 178 12.21 -24.39 17.31
C PRO A 178 11.86 -24.19 15.84
N LEU A 179 11.64 -22.93 15.45
CA LEU A 179 11.19 -22.44 14.15
C LEU A 179 9.71 -22.66 13.81
N ASP A 180 8.92 -23.28 14.69
CA ASP A 180 7.48 -23.34 14.49
C ASP A 180 6.88 -21.94 14.51
N ILE A 181 5.97 -21.70 13.56
CA ILE A 181 5.20 -20.46 13.41
C ILE A 181 3.74 -20.79 13.72
N VAL A 182 3.16 -20.09 14.67
CA VAL A 182 1.73 -20.22 15.03
C VAL A 182 1.02 -18.92 14.71
N ILE A 183 -0.05 -18.99 13.93
CA ILE A 183 -0.92 -17.85 13.62
C ILE A 183 -2.26 -18.06 14.33
N PHE A 184 -2.62 -17.16 15.24
CA PHE A 184 -3.84 -17.30 16.04
C PHE A 184 -4.34 -15.94 16.55
N ARG A 185 -5.56 -15.95 17.11
CA ARG A 185 -6.19 -14.74 17.67
C ARG A 185 -5.78 -14.54 19.13
N THR A 186 -4.66 -13.85 19.37
CA THR A 186 -4.14 -13.55 20.72
C THR A 186 -5.10 -12.67 21.54
N ASN A 187 -5.92 -11.88 20.87
CA ASN A 187 -6.96 -11.04 21.48
C ASN A 187 -8.19 -11.83 21.97
N LEU A 188 -8.44 -13.02 21.42
CA LEU A 188 -9.57 -13.89 21.76
C LEU A 188 -9.16 -15.06 22.66
N LEU A 189 -8.07 -15.73 22.32
CA LEU A 189 -7.61 -16.95 23.00
C LEU A 189 -6.70 -16.60 24.17
N LYS A 190 -7.09 -17.03 25.38
CA LYS A 190 -6.23 -16.95 26.56
C LYS A 190 -5.09 -17.94 26.42
N HIS A 191 -3.86 -17.46 26.46
CA HIS A 191 -2.69 -18.26 26.11
C HIS A 191 -1.48 -18.00 27.01
N ARG A 192 -0.59 -19.00 27.09
CA ARG A 192 0.76 -18.91 27.68
C ARG A 192 1.67 -19.98 27.08
N THR A 193 2.97 -19.72 27.06
CA THR A 193 4.00 -20.73 26.84
C THR A 193 4.54 -21.25 28.18
N ILE A 194 4.59 -22.58 28.30
CA ILE A 194 5.12 -23.31 29.45
C ILE A 194 6.20 -24.29 29.00
N GLU A 195 7.00 -24.77 29.96
CA GLU A 195 8.02 -25.77 29.70
C GLU A 195 7.39 -27.11 29.27
N SER A 196 8.05 -27.83 28.36
CA SER A 196 7.61 -29.15 27.94
C SER A 196 7.95 -30.18 29.04
N PRO A 197 7.01 -31.03 29.51
CA PRO A 197 7.27 -32.02 30.56
C PRO A 197 8.42 -32.99 30.24
N ASN A 198 8.56 -33.34 28.95
CA ASN A 198 9.55 -34.31 28.46
C ASN A 198 10.89 -33.65 28.10
N GLN A 199 11.12 -32.43 28.54
CA GLN A 199 12.37 -31.75 28.25
C GLN A 199 13.42 -32.26 29.22
N PRO A 200 14.54 -32.82 28.74
CA PRO A 200 15.59 -33.27 29.62
C PRO A 200 15.98 -32.09 30.53
N LYS A 201 15.99 -32.30 31.85
CA LYS A 201 16.63 -31.40 32.82
C LYS A 201 18.16 -31.46 32.63
N VAL A 202 18.62 -31.34 31.39
CA VAL A 202 20.03 -31.24 31.07
C VAL A 202 20.48 -29.89 31.59
N ASN A 203 21.65 -29.90 32.23
CA ASN A 203 22.41 -28.77 32.74
C ASN A 203 22.14 -27.46 31.99
N ARG A 204 22.35 -26.33 32.67
CA ARG A 204 22.23 -24.91 32.25
C ARG A 204 22.74 -24.51 30.84
N LEU A 205 23.23 -25.47 30.05
CA LEU A 205 23.63 -25.47 28.64
C LEU A 205 22.50 -25.72 27.63
N SER A 206 21.28 -26.15 28.02
CA SER A 206 20.16 -26.23 27.06
C SER A 206 19.86 -24.83 26.48
N PRO A 207 19.64 -24.69 25.16
CA PRO A 207 19.41 -23.37 24.56
C PRO A 207 18.22 -22.68 25.23
N VAL A 208 18.46 -21.50 25.79
CA VAL A 208 17.41 -20.70 26.45
C VAL A 208 16.32 -20.41 25.43
N ARG A 209 15.07 -20.79 25.75
CA ARG A 209 13.90 -20.45 24.94
C ARG A 209 13.87 -18.96 24.62
N TRP A 210 13.65 -18.62 23.37
CA TRP A 210 13.29 -17.27 22.98
C TRP A 210 12.23 -17.31 21.87
N ALA A 211 11.56 -16.20 21.64
CA ALA A 211 10.54 -16.11 20.61
C ALA A 211 10.40 -14.70 20.09
N VAL A 212 9.76 -14.60 18.94
CA VAL A 212 9.26 -13.34 18.43
C VAL A 212 7.75 -13.46 18.25
N ALA A 213 7.00 -12.68 19.01
CA ALA A 213 5.58 -12.46 18.70
C ALA A 213 5.50 -11.25 17.78
N CYS A 214 4.80 -11.34 16.65
CA CYS A 214 4.57 -10.21 15.77
C CYS A 214 3.07 -10.04 15.54
N PHE A 215 2.61 -8.81 15.72
CA PHE A 215 1.20 -8.50 15.82
C PHE A 215 0.92 -7.11 15.24
N PHE A 216 -0.34 -6.87 14.93
CA PHE A 216 -0.81 -5.57 14.49
C PHE A 216 -1.77 -5.02 15.51
N ARG A 217 -1.69 -3.72 15.79
CA ARG A 217 -2.58 -3.10 16.78
C ARG A 217 -3.96 -2.87 16.18
N LYS A 218 -5.01 -3.24 16.90
CA LYS A 218 -6.40 -3.03 16.45
C LYS A 218 -6.71 -1.56 16.13
N ALA A 219 -6.11 -0.63 16.86
CA ALA A 219 -6.28 0.80 16.58
C ALA A 219 -5.67 1.23 15.22
N LEU A 220 -4.58 0.59 14.77
CA LEU A 220 -3.99 0.83 13.46
C LEU A 220 -4.82 0.18 12.34
N GLU A 221 -5.38 -1.01 12.59
CA GLU A 221 -6.27 -1.69 11.65
C GLU A 221 -7.52 -0.84 11.39
N LEU A 222 -8.10 -0.30 12.47
CA LEU A 222 -9.24 0.62 12.44
C LEU A 222 -8.86 2.05 12.00
N LYS A 223 -7.61 2.30 11.60
CA LYS A 223 -7.12 3.61 11.13
C LYS A 223 -7.48 4.76 12.07
N LYS A 224 -7.39 4.52 13.39
CA LYS A 224 -7.74 5.54 14.40
C LYS A 224 -6.74 6.69 14.36
N GLU A 225 -7.15 7.87 13.95
CA GLU A 225 -6.26 9.03 13.97
C GLU A 225 -5.81 9.36 15.43
N PRO A 226 -4.55 9.74 15.65
CA PRO A 226 -4.09 10.23 16.96
C PRO A 226 -4.80 11.56 17.29
N LYS A 227 -5.02 11.85 18.58
CA LYS A 227 -5.70 13.11 18.97
C LYS A 227 -4.83 14.35 18.77
N ARG A 228 -3.50 14.18 18.79
CA ARG A 228 -2.53 15.24 18.52
C ARG A 228 -1.78 14.90 17.25
N HIS A 229 -1.57 15.93 16.44
CA HIS A 229 -0.86 15.85 15.18
C HIS A 229 0.37 16.75 15.23
N ASP A 230 1.48 16.27 14.68
CA ASP A 230 2.67 17.10 14.48
C ASP A 230 2.54 17.93 13.19
N ILE A 231 3.54 18.78 12.93
CA ILE A 231 3.55 19.62 11.73
C ILE A 231 3.58 18.79 10.43
N LEU A 232 4.24 17.63 10.44
CA LEU A 232 4.36 16.77 9.25
C LEU A 232 2.99 16.26 8.81
N PHE A 233 2.13 15.89 9.76
CA PHE A 233 0.73 15.54 9.47
C PHE A 233 -0.02 16.68 8.76
N TYR A 234 0.13 17.93 9.22
CA TYR A 234 -0.54 19.07 8.60
C TYR A 234 0.03 19.37 7.21
N MET A 235 1.34 19.13 7.00
CA MET A 235 1.97 19.25 5.68
C MET A 235 1.43 18.20 4.70
N ASP A 236 1.36 16.93 5.10
CA ASP A 236 0.80 15.85 4.27
C ASP A 236 -0.67 16.16 3.90
N ARG A 237 -1.47 16.62 4.87
CA ARG A 237 -2.86 17.05 4.61
C ARG A 237 -2.94 18.21 3.63
N ALA A 238 -2.06 19.20 3.77
CA ALA A 238 -2.02 20.34 2.87
C ALA A 238 -1.62 19.92 1.45
N GLU A 239 -0.70 18.96 1.30
CA GLU A 239 -0.31 18.39 0.01
C GLU A 239 -1.45 17.59 -0.64
N GLU A 240 -2.13 16.72 0.12
CA GLU A 240 -3.31 15.99 -0.35
C GLU A 240 -4.42 16.93 -0.81
N GLU A 241 -4.68 18.01 -0.07
CA GLU A 241 -5.65 19.05 -0.45
C GLU A 241 -5.21 19.82 -1.69
N TYR A 242 -3.92 20.14 -1.82
CA TYR A 242 -3.36 20.83 -2.99
C TYR A 242 -3.50 19.97 -4.26
N GLU A 243 -3.09 18.71 -4.21
CA GLU A 243 -3.19 17.78 -5.35
C GLU A 243 -4.65 17.49 -5.70
N SER A 244 -5.54 17.36 -4.71
CA SER A 244 -6.98 17.23 -4.96
C SER A 244 -7.55 18.45 -5.71
N ARG A 245 -7.17 19.68 -5.30
CA ARG A 245 -7.58 20.92 -5.99
C ARG A 245 -7.00 20.99 -7.40
N ARG A 246 -5.74 20.59 -7.60
CA ARG A 246 -5.08 20.53 -8.92
C ARG A 246 -5.79 19.55 -9.86
N ASN A 247 -6.08 18.35 -9.38
CA ASN A 247 -6.81 17.32 -10.13
C ASN A 247 -8.23 17.76 -10.49
N GLN A 248 -8.93 18.45 -9.57
CA GLN A 248 -10.25 19.00 -9.85
C GLN A 248 -10.21 20.12 -10.91
N LYS A 249 -9.21 21.01 -10.88
CA LYS A 249 -9.00 22.02 -11.92
C LYS A 249 -8.70 21.39 -13.28
N ASN A 250 -7.85 20.37 -13.33
CA ASN A 250 -7.54 19.63 -14.55
C ASN A 250 -8.77 18.93 -15.14
N ARG A 251 -9.61 18.31 -14.29
CA ARG A 251 -10.88 17.72 -14.70
C ARG A 251 -11.88 18.75 -15.24
N ARG A 252 -11.89 19.99 -14.71
CA ARG A 252 -12.73 21.09 -15.21
C ARG A 252 -12.23 21.72 -16.51
N ARG A 253 -10.93 21.64 -16.81
CA ARG A 253 -10.35 22.14 -18.08
C ARG A 253 -10.62 21.22 -19.27
N LYS A 254 -10.59 19.89 -19.07
CA LYS A 254 -10.88 18.90 -20.14
C LYS A 254 -12.21 19.12 -20.90
N PRO A 255 -13.36 19.41 -20.26
CA PRO A 255 -14.61 19.66 -20.99
C PRO A 255 -14.65 21.02 -21.70
N LYS A 256 -13.82 22.00 -21.30
CA LYS A 256 -13.73 23.30 -22.02
C LYS A 256 -12.90 23.18 -23.29
N GLN A 257 -11.82 22.40 -23.25
CA GLN A 257 -10.98 22.16 -24.42
C GLN A 257 -11.74 21.31 -25.45
N ALA A 258 -12.36 20.21 -25.02
CA ALA A 258 -13.22 19.41 -25.91
C ALA A 258 -14.41 20.18 -26.51
N LYS A 259 -14.97 21.18 -25.79
CA LYS A 259 -16.00 22.07 -26.35
C LYS A 259 -15.44 23.07 -27.36
N ASN A 260 -14.25 23.62 -27.14
CA ASN A 260 -13.60 24.51 -28.09
C ASN A 260 -13.16 23.77 -29.35
N ASP A 261 -12.58 22.57 -29.21
CA ASP A 261 -12.17 21.73 -30.35
C ASP A 261 -13.39 21.33 -31.20
N LEU A 262 -14.54 21.03 -30.57
CA LEU A 262 -15.80 20.76 -31.27
C LEU A 262 -16.38 22.01 -31.96
N LEU A 263 -16.17 23.20 -31.37
CA LEU A 263 -16.61 24.46 -31.96
C LEU A 263 -15.76 24.86 -33.17
N GLU A 264 -14.44 24.64 -33.08
CA GLU A 264 -13.49 24.86 -34.17
C GLU A 264 -13.77 23.92 -35.34
N ALA A 265 -13.98 22.62 -35.08
CA ALA A 265 -14.36 21.65 -36.11
C ALA A 265 -15.66 22.02 -36.84
N LYS A 266 -16.69 22.49 -36.11
CA LYS A 266 -17.95 22.95 -36.71
C LYS A 266 -17.79 24.24 -37.53
N ASN A 267 -16.91 25.14 -37.09
CA ASN A 267 -16.61 26.35 -37.84
C ASN A 267 -15.83 26.07 -39.13
N GLU A 268 -14.95 25.07 -39.10
CA GLU A 268 -14.20 24.63 -40.27
C GLU A 268 -15.11 23.94 -41.30
N GLU A 269 -16.01 23.06 -40.85
CA GLU A 269 -17.03 22.43 -41.70
C GLU A 269 -17.95 23.49 -42.37
N ASN A 270 -18.32 24.54 -41.65
CA ASN A 270 -19.12 25.64 -42.21
C ASN A 270 -18.36 26.47 -43.23
N LYS A 271 -17.04 26.68 -43.06
CA LYS A 271 -16.21 27.38 -44.05
C LYS A 271 -16.10 26.58 -45.35
N ASP A 272 -15.96 25.26 -45.26
CA ASP A 272 -15.90 24.42 -46.46
C ASP A 272 -17.24 24.37 -47.20
N LYS A 273 -18.37 24.33 -46.47
CA LYS A 273 -19.71 24.49 -47.08
C LYS A 273 -19.87 25.84 -47.79
N GLN A 274 -19.39 26.93 -47.19
CA GLN A 274 -19.42 28.25 -47.84
C GLN A 274 -18.54 28.31 -49.10
N ARG A 275 -17.35 27.72 -49.08
CA ARG A 275 -16.48 27.62 -50.26
C ARG A 275 -17.14 26.84 -51.39
N TYR A 276 -17.80 25.73 -51.07
CA TYR A 276 -18.53 24.92 -52.05
C TYR A 276 -19.68 25.72 -52.69
N ILE A 277 -20.47 26.44 -51.89
CA ILE A 277 -21.56 27.29 -52.38
C ILE A 277 -21.04 28.42 -53.27
N MET A 278 -19.94 29.07 -52.89
CA MET A 278 -19.32 30.13 -53.68
C MET A 278 -18.77 29.61 -55.01
N GLY A 279 -18.11 28.46 -55.00
CA GLY A 279 -17.63 27.81 -56.23
C GLY A 279 -18.76 27.37 -57.16
N ALA A 280 -19.86 26.85 -56.61
CA ALA A 280 -21.04 26.50 -57.39
C ALA A 280 -21.70 27.71 -58.05
N LYS A 281 -21.76 28.86 -57.36
CA LYS A 281 -22.27 30.11 -57.92
C LYS A 281 -21.39 30.65 -59.05
N GLN A 282 -20.07 30.59 -58.92
CA GLN A 282 -19.15 30.97 -60.00
C GLN A 282 -19.32 30.08 -61.23
N PHE A 283 -19.52 28.77 -61.03
CA PHE A 283 -19.78 27.84 -62.12
C PHE A 283 -21.12 28.10 -62.83
N GLU A 284 -22.17 28.48 -62.10
CA GLU A 284 -23.46 28.86 -62.70
C GLU A 284 -23.36 30.19 -63.46
N GLU A 285 -22.53 31.11 -63.01
CA GLU A 285 -22.31 32.41 -63.67
C GLU A 285 -21.49 32.24 -64.96
N GLU A 286 -20.40 31.47 -64.94
CA GLU A 286 -19.64 31.09 -66.13
C GLU A 286 -20.49 30.31 -67.16
N ALA A 287 -21.37 29.42 -66.70
CA ALA A 287 -22.28 28.70 -67.58
C ALA A 287 -23.32 29.60 -68.26
N ARG A 288 -23.74 30.69 -67.60
CA ARG A 288 -24.65 31.70 -68.18
C ARG A 288 -23.95 32.56 -69.22
N GLU A 289 -22.71 32.97 -68.97
CA GLU A 289 -21.91 33.74 -69.95
C GLU A 289 -21.67 32.93 -71.23
N LEU A 290 -21.31 31.64 -71.10
CA LEU A 290 -21.11 30.75 -72.24
C LEU A 290 -22.38 30.52 -73.08
N GLN A 291 -23.57 30.57 -72.46
CA GLN A 291 -24.85 30.48 -73.19
C GLN A 291 -25.20 31.77 -73.95
N GLN A 292 -24.76 32.95 -73.46
CA GLN A 292 -24.96 34.22 -74.14
C GLN A 292 -24.05 34.36 -75.37
N ASP A 293 -22.79 33.93 -75.28
CA ASP A 293 -21.84 33.92 -76.41
C ASP A 293 -22.26 32.92 -77.51
N GLY A 294 -22.87 31.79 -77.13
CA GLY A 294 -23.43 30.82 -78.06
C GLY A 294 -24.65 31.34 -78.85
N GLN A 295 -25.39 32.32 -78.32
CA GLN A 295 -26.51 32.95 -79.03
C GLN A 295 -26.09 34.09 -79.95
N GLN A 296 -25.06 34.87 -79.58
CA GLN A 296 -24.53 35.92 -80.45
C GLN A 296 -23.82 35.36 -81.69
N SER A 297 -23.00 34.31 -81.55
CA SER A 297 -22.31 33.67 -82.68
C SER A 297 -23.26 33.07 -83.74
N ARG A 298 -24.38 32.46 -83.31
CA ARG A 298 -25.41 31.94 -84.24
C ARG A 298 -26.15 33.04 -85.01
N SER A 299 -26.22 34.25 -84.48
CA SER A 299 -26.86 35.39 -85.15
C SER A 299 -25.96 36.02 -86.22
N GLU A 300 -24.63 36.01 -86.02
CA GLU A 300 -23.66 36.59 -86.95
C GLU A 300 -23.39 35.69 -88.16
N ASP A 301 -23.34 34.37 -87.98
CA ASP A 301 -23.15 33.41 -89.09
C ASP A 301 -24.35 33.39 -90.06
N SER A 302 -25.56 33.58 -89.55
CA SER A 302 -26.78 33.74 -90.36
C SER A 302 -26.73 35.02 -91.22
N ALA A 303 -26.22 36.12 -90.66
CA ALA A 303 -26.10 37.40 -91.35
C ALA A 303 -24.97 37.42 -92.41
N GLN A 304 -23.87 36.69 -92.20
CA GLN A 304 -22.80 36.55 -93.19
C GLN A 304 -23.16 35.61 -94.35
N ALA A 305 -23.92 34.54 -94.11
CA ALA A 305 -24.39 33.64 -95.17
C ALA A 305 -25.34 34.34 -96.16
N GLN A 306 -26.23 35.22 -95.67
CA GLN A 306 -27.11 36.01 -96.55
C GLN A 306 -26.34 37.02 -97.40
N ARG A 307 -25.29 37.66 -96.88
CA ARG A 307 -24.49 38.65 -97.63
C ARG A 307 -23.61 38.05 -98.74
N ARG A 308 -23.20 36.78 -98.63
CA ARG A 308 -22.43 36.09 -99.69
C ARG A 308 -23.30 35.67 -100.88
N SER A 309 -24.58 35.36 -100.67
CA SER A 309 -25.49 35.00 -101.77
C SER A 309 -25.80 36.17 -102.72
N VAL A 310 -25.90 37.40 -102.20
CA VAL A 310 -26.25 38.60 -102.98
C VAL A 310 -25.08 39.11 -103.83
N ARG A 311 -23.83 38.86 -103.45
CA ARG A 311 -22.64 39.31 -104.21
C ARG A 311 -22.32 38.44 -105.42
N LEU A 312 -22.79 37.20 -105.49
CA LEU A 312 -22.56 36.30 -106.63
C LEU A 312 -23.56 36.51 -107.79
N GLN A 313 -24.71 37.13 -107.56
CA GLN A 313 -25.69 37.40 -108.62
C GLN A 313 -25.43 38.69 -109.43
N LYS A 314 -24.53 39.57 -108.99
CA LYS A 314 -24.19 40.84 -109.70
C LYS A 314 -22.96 40.75 -110.63
N ARG A 315 -22.42 39.56 -110.87
CA ARG A 315 -21.25 39.36 -111.75
C ARG A 315 -21.56 38.74 -113.13
N ASN A 316 -22.84 38.44 -113.42
CA ASN A 316 -23.31 37.86 -114.68
C ASN A 316 -24.43 38.70 -115.34
N LYS A 317 -24.28 40.02 -115.38
CA LYS A 317 -25.00 40.91 -116.30
C LYS A 317 -24.10 42.08 -116.68
#